data_AF-V9FLH6-F1
#
_entry.id   AF-V9FLH6-F1
#
_cell.length_a   1.000
_cell.length_b   1.000
_cell.length_c   1.000
_cell.angle_alpha   90.00
_cell.angle_beta   90.00
_cell.angle_gamma   90.00
#
_symmetry.space_group_name_H-M   'P 1'
#
loop_
_entity.id
_entity.type
_entity.pdbx_description
1 polymer ?
#
loop_
_entity_poly.entity_id
_entity_poly.type
_entity_poly.pdbx_seq_one_letter_code
_entity_poly.pdbx_strand_id
1 'polypeptide(L)'
;MMADDRSLHLQPLQSDGNGEDAGAFSSCMTPDDIELQPREEPSELKVVRFVSESDGAVAVDVNEIRSSSDGVSGILLARDIQWTLGTRAFRTCLVLAMPWAAYAILNTVFTNTRLSYMESMGISDFVPRFVPSLIQVFLGPILGAMSDRSLSKWGRRNVFLMAAAVIVTVSGLLYGSANVLFPTLQELTKLLLVLLSIGVLLLNIGLRARIMDMVPIEFQVHAQATLAMYEGVGGVLGSLLFRSTSDAVVFASAISGEEILKAFGFAMAAIFVTTAVCIYLRPEHPQDKPMFQPRLSRVGREAWEQVVHSPKIFRFLCIVYFVLSFAWLSFSDEVYQWWGANVYGGCKAAACNDSSRDKYRRGLNTANTAVIAQNGLGAAICFVVLLIMPRCKDARYLKRFTVLGLVIGTCALWRMFSHFRLWASWARNSRLRFMDSTITASTWAFSCCSRQHRI
;
A
#
# COMPACT_ATOMS: atom_id res chain seq x y z
N MET A 1 12.85 -59.44 25.38
CA MET A 1 13.39 -58.31 24.60
C MET A 1 12.22 -57.75 23.80
N MET A 2 11.34 -56.88 24.29
CA MET A 2 11.50 -55.59 25.00
C MET A 2 12.44 -54.61 24.29
N ALA A 3 11.82 -53.59 23.67
CA ALA A 3 12.24 -52.19 23.47
C ALA A 3 11.87 -51.72 22.05
N ASP A 4 11.35 -50.51 21.80
CA ASP A 4 10.69 -49.49 22.61
C ASP A 4 10.22 -48.41 21.62
N ASP A 5 9.01 -47.90 21.82
CA ASP A 5 8.39 -46.83 21.02
C ASP A 5 8.96 -45.48 21.45
N ARG A 6 9.58 -44.73 20.53
CA ARG A 6 10.02 -43.34 20.80
C ARG A 6 8.96 -42.35 20.34
N SER A 7 8.05 -42.03 21.25
CA SER A 7 7.20 -40.83 21.17
C SER A 7 8.00 -39.58 21.59
N LEU A 8 8.04 -38.59 20.71
CA LEU A 8 8.61 -37.26 20.97
C LEU A 8 7.66 -36.47 21.87
N HIS A 9 7.96 -36.41 23.17
CA HIS A 9 7.37 -35.42 24.08
C HIS A 9 8.12 -34.09 23.95
N LEU A 10 7.44 -33.07 23.41
CA LEU A 10 7.89 -31.68 23.51
C LEU A 10 7.55 -31.16 24.92
N GLN A 11 8.59 -30.94 25.73
CA GLN A 11 8.49 -30.18 26.99
C GLN A 11 8.31 -28.68 26.69
N PRO A 12 7.42 -27.97 27.39
CA PRO A 12 7.37 -26.53 27.33
C PRO A 12 8.54 -25.89 28.10
N LEU A 13 9.03 -24.79 27.54
CA LEU A 13 10.16 -23.98 28.00
C LEU A 13 10.08 -23.66 29.49
N GLN A 14 11.17 -24.04 30.17
CA GLN A 14 11.56 -23.69 31.51
C GLN A 14 11.73 -22.17 31.61
N SER A 15 10.95 -21.54 32.49
CA SER A 15 11.02 -20.12 32.82
C SER A 15 12.11 -19.92 33.86
N ASP A 16 13.22 -19.31 33.46
CA ASP A 16 14.28 -18.87 34.37
C ASP A 16 13.77 -17.78 35.31
N GLY A 17 14.01 -17.99 36.59
CA GLY A 17 13.73 -17.04 37.66
C GLY A 17 14.86 -16.02 37.84
N ASN A 18 14.47 -14.76 38.00
CA ASN A 18 15.16 -13.68 38.70
C ASN A 18 14.20 -12.49 38.64
N GLY A 19 13.82 -11.73 39.66
CA GLY A 19 14.20 -11.58 41.05
C GLY A 19 13.60 -10.22 41.44
N GLU A 20 12.86 -10.18 42.54
CA GLU A 20 12.66 -9.01 43.43
C GLU A 20 12.05 -7.71 42.83
N ASP A 21 10.76 -7.45 43.10
CA ASP A 21 10.37 -6.37 44.02
C ASP A 21 8.84 -6.12 44.09
N ALA A 22 8.35 -6.20 45.33
CA ALA A 22 7.27 -5.44 45.98
C ALA A 22 5.89 -5.25 45.30
N GLY A 23 4.89 -5.93 45.89
CA GLY A 23 3.87 -5.19 46.64
C GLY A 23 2.46 -5.10 46.04
N ALA A 24 1.65 -6.16 46.22
CA ALA A 24 0.23 -6.04 46.56
C ALA A 24 -0.31 -7.38 47.04
N PHE A 25 -0.55 -7.50 48.35
CA PHE A 25 -1.31 -8.59 48.96
C PHE A 25 -2.73 -8.62 48.38
N SER A 26 -3.16 -9.74 47.81
CA SER A 26 -4.58 -10.11 47.79
C SER A 26 -4.75 -11.40 48.59
N SER A 27 -5.52 -11.30 49.68
CA SER A 27 -5.86 -12.38 50.60
C SER A 27 -6.48 -13.56 49.85
N CYS A 28 -5.98 -14.78 50.11
CA CYS A 28 -6.70 -16.00 49.77
C CYS A 28 -7.94 -16.12 50.67
N MET A 29 -9.10 -16.42 50.08
CA MET A 29 -10.31 -16.80 50.82
C MET A 29 -10.15 -18.21 51.40
N THR A 30 -10.53 -18.37 52.67
CA THR A 30 -10.70 -19.65 53.34
C THR A 30 -12.03 -20.32 52.95
N PRO A 31 -12.11 -21.66 52.97
CA PRO A 31 -13.23 -22.43 52.45
C PRO A 31 -14.39 -22.54 53.47
N ASP A 32 -14.99 -21.42 53.87
CA ASP A 32 -16.21 -21.43 54.70
C ASP A 32 -17.27 -20.35 54.33
N ASP A 33 -17.04 -19.54 53.29
CA ASP A 33 -18.04 -18.57 52.82
C ASP A 33 -18.81 -19.12 51.61
N ILE A 34 -19.67 -20.10 51.83
CA ILE A 34 -20.73 -20.49 50.87
C ILE A 34 -22.06 -20.31 51.56
N GLU A 35 -22.69 -19.14 51.40
CA GLU A 35 -24.15 -19.06 51.41
C GLU A 35 -24.69 -17.80 50.70
N LEU A 36 -25.63 -18.05 49.78
CA LEU A 36 -26.53 -17.13 49.07
C LEU A 36 -25.97 -16.11 48.06
N GLN A 37 -25.91 -16.51 46.78
CA GLN A 37 -26.29 -15.66 45.64
C GLN A 37 -26.94 -16.48 44.50
N PRO A 38 -27.76 -15.84 43.63
CA PRO A 38 -28.69 -16.51 42.72
C PRO A 38 -27.98 -17.15 41.52
N ARG A 39 -28.55 -18.28 41.10
CA ARG A 39 -28.14 -19.12 39.98
C ARG A 39 -28.29 -18.39 38.65
N GLU A 40 -27.22 -17.79 38.13
CA GLU A 40 -27.11 -17.44 36.72
C GLU A 40 -26.77 -18.69 35.89
N GLU A 41 -27.56 -18.93 34.85
CA GLU A 41 -27.38 -20.04 33.91
C GLU A 41 -26.06 -19.88 33.15
N PRO A 42 -25.21 -20.93 33.07
CA PRO A 42 -24.01 -20.88 32.26
C PRO A 42 -24.40 -20.89 30.78
N SER A 43 -23.97 -19.85 30.06
CA SER A 43 -24.03 -19.79 28.60
C SER A 43 -23.35 -21.03 28.02
N GLU A 44 -24.07 -21.78 27.18
CA GLU A 44 -23.61 -23.01 26.54
C GLU A 44 -22.24 -22.83 25.86
N LEU A 45 -21.20 -23.37 26.48
CA LEU A 45 -19.91 -23.54 25.84
C LEU A 45 -20.02 -24.71 24.86
N LYS A 46 -20.18 -24.41 23.57
CA LYS A 46 -20.28 -25.41 22.51
C LYS A 46 -18.90 -26.07 22.28
N VAL A 47 -18.64 -27.15 23.01
CA VAL A 47 -17.40 -27.93 22.88
C VAL A 47 -17.49 -28.78 21.62
N VAL A 48 -16.71 -28.42 20.59
CA VAL A 48 -16.52 -29.24 19.39
C VAL A 48 -15.45 -30.28 19.68
N ARG A 49 -15.84 -31.55 19.80
CA ARG A 49 -14.93 -32.67 20.04
C ARG A 49 -14.57 -33.32 18.71
N PHE A 50 -13.29 -33.33 18.36
CA PHE A 50 -12.79 -34.08 17.21
C PHE A 50 -12.52 -35.52 17.63
N VAL A 51 -13.31 -36.47 17.12
CA VAL A 51 -13.04 -37.90 17.28
C VAL A 51 -12.27 -38.37 16.04
N SER A 52 -11.08 -38.92 16.24
CA SER A 52 -10.29 -39.54 15.18
C SER A 52 -10.76 -40.97 15.02
N GLU A 53 -11.59 -41.24 14.03
CA GLU A 53 -11.93 -42.61 13.63
C GLU A 53 -10.85 -43.16 12.68
N SER A 54 -10.51 -44.43 12.81
CA SER A 54 -9.33 -45.08 12.22
C SER A 54 -9.38 -45.27 10.69
N ASP A 55 -10.28 -44.58 9.98
CA ASP A 55 -10.34 -44.56 8.51
C ASP A 55 -10.73 -43.16 8.01
N GLY A 56 -9.82 -42.19 8.13
CA GLY A 56 -9.77 -40.95 7.32
C GLY A 56 -10.96 -39.97 7.37
N ALA A 57 -12.04 -40.28 8.09
CA ALA A 57 -13.21 -39.45 8.23
C ALA A 57 -13.20 -38.76 9.60
N VAL A 58 -13.09 -37.43 9.60
CA VAL A 58 -13.31 -36.61 10.79
C VAL A 58 -14.80 -36.29 10.84
N ALA A 59 -15.54 -36.99 11.69
CA ALA A 59 -16.92 -36.67 11.99
C ALA A 59 -16.97 -35.54 13.03
N VAL A 60 -17.75 -34.50 12.76
CA VAL A 60 -18.06 -33.44 13.73
C VAL A 60 -19.41 -33.79 14.34
N ASP A 61 -19.39 -34.32 15.56
CA ASP A 61 -20.60 -34.65 16.29
C ASP A 61 -21.18 -33.37 16.93
N VAL A 62 -22.26 -32.85 16.34
CA VAL A 62 -23.02 -31.73 16.92
C VAL A 62 -24.14 -32.36 17.73
N ASN A 63 -23.91 -32.50 19.04
CA ASN A 63 -24.92 -33.01 19.96
C ASN A 63 -26.09 -32.01 20.03
N GLU A 64 -27.15 -32.27 19.26
CA GLU A 64 -28.40 -31.53 19.30
C GLU A 64 -29.44 -32.41 20.02
N ILE A 65 -29.69 -32.11 21.30
CA ILE A 65 -30.76 -32.76 22.05
C ILE A 65 -32.09 -32.14 21.61
N ARG A 66 -32.75 -32.71 20.60
CA ARG A 66 -34.19 -33.06 20.61
C ARG A 66 -34.72 -33.55 19.27
N SER A 67 -35.25 -34.77 19.31
CA SER A 67 -36.52 -35.21 18.72
C SER A 67 -37.17 -34.30 17.65
N SER A 68 -37.01 -34.64 16.38
CA SER A 68 -38.12 -35.13 15.55
C SER A 68 -37.61 -35.45 14.15
N SER A 69 -38.26 -36.44 13.55
CA SER A 69 -38.11 -36.95 12.20
C SER A 69 -38.05 -35.85 11.13
N ASP A 70 -36.93 -35.73 10.43
CA ASP A 70 -36.87 -35.96 8.98
C ASP A 70 -35.41 -35.97 8.52
N GLY A 71 -34.97 -37.14 8.08
CA GLY A 71 -33.58 -37.45 7.77
C GLY A 71 -33.13 -36.83 6.46
N VAL A 72 -32.34 -35.76 6.56
CA VAL A 72 -31.23 -35.49 5.65
C VAL A 72 -30.05 -35.00 6.49
N SER A 73 -29.42 -35.91 7.23
CA SER A 73 -28.12 -35.66 7.87
C SER A 73 -27.06 -35.61 6.77
N GLY A 74 -26.86 -34.43 6.18
CA GLY A 74 -25.78 -34.18 5.24
C GLY A 74 -24.44 -34.28 5.95
N ILE A 75 -23.75 -35.40 5.81
CA ILE A 75 -22.35 -35.56 6.18
C ILE A 75 -21.55 -34.64 5.25
N LEU A 76 -21.36 -33.40 5.67
CA LEU A 76 -20.45 -32.46 4.99
C LEU A 76 -19.03 -32.95 5.24
N LEU A 77 -18.46 -33.60 4.24
CA LEU A 77 -17.09 -34.06 4.23
C LEU A 77 -16.17 -32.88 4.61
N ALA A 78 -15.19 -33.09 5.49
CA ALA A 78 -14.27 -32.03 5.93
C ALA A 78 -13.60 -31.26 4.77
N ARG A 79 -13.47 -31.92 3.60
CA ARG A 79 -12.97 -31.34 2.35
C ARG A 79 -13.91 -30.27 1.75
N ASP A 80 -15.22 -30.44 1.88
CA ASP A 80 -16.23 -29.51 1.37
C ASP A 80 -16.41 -28.30 2.31
N ILE A 81 -16.26 -28.52 3.62
CA ILE A 81 -16.20 -27.45 4.62
C ILE A 81 -14.98 -26.55 4.38
N GLN A 82 -13.81 -27.15 4.11
CA GLN A 82 -12.59 -26.40 3.81
C GLN A 82 -12.70 -25.61 2.49
N TRP A 83 -13.36 -26.17 1.47
CA TRP A 83 -13.57 -25.50 0.18
C TRP A 83 -14.56 -24.34 0.28
N THR A 84 -15.65 -24.51 1.04
CA THR A 84 -16.63 -23.45 1.30
C THR A 84 -16.05 -22.33 2.17
N LEU A 85 -15.17 -22.64 3.13
CA LEU A 85 -14.40 -21.62 3.87
C LEU A 85 -13.45 -20.85 2.94
N GLY A 86 -12.72 -21.55 2.07
CA GLY A 86 -11.77 -20.93 1.13
C GLY A 86 -12.44 -19.96 0.16
N THR A 87 -13.60 -20.33 -0.39
CA THR A 87 -14.37 -19.46 -1.30
C THR A 87 -14.96 -18.24 -0.58
N ARG A 88 -15.40 -18.38 0.68
CA ARG A 88 -15.84 -17.23 1.50
C ARG A 88 -14.70 -16.28 1.84
N ALA A 89 -13.52 -16.79 2.20
CA ALA A 89 -12.34 -15.99 2.50
C ALA A 89 -11.87 -15.22 1.24
N PHE A 90 -11.83 -15.90 0.09
CA PHE A 90 -11.50 -15.30 -1.20
C PHE A 90 -12.45 -14.15 -1.58
N ARG A 91 -13.76 -14.38 -1.51
CA ARG A 91 -14.77 -13.34 -1.78
C ARG A 91 -14.62 -12.15 -0.83
N THR A 92 -14.30 -12.41 0.43
CA THR A 92 -14.07 -11.35 1.42
C THR A 92 -12.81 -10.53 1.09
N CYS A 93 -11.73 -11.16 0.64
CA CYS A 93 -10.53 -10.45 0.16
C CYS A 93 -10.86 -9.51 -1.01
N LEU A 94 -11.61 -9.99 -2.01
CA LEU A 94 -12.02 -9.18 -3.16
C LEU A 94 -12.82 -7.94 -2.75
N VAL A 95 -13.84 -8.12 -1.90
CA VAL A 95 -14.71 -7.02 -1.46
C VAL A 95 -13.95 -6.01 -0.60
N LEU A 96 -13.11 -6.49 0.33
CA LEU A 96 -12.34 -5.60 1.22
C LEU A 96 -11.23 -4.83 0.50
N ALA A 97 -10.69 -5.39 -0.59
CA ALA A 97 -9.63 -4.75 -1.38
C ALA A 97 -10.15 -3.80 -2.47
N MET A 98 -11.45 -3.79 -2.76
CA MET A 98 -12.05 -2.89 -3.76
C MET A 98 -11.65 -1.41 -3.58
N PRO A 99 -11.64 -0.81 -2.37
CA PRO A 99 -11.23 0.58 -2.20
C PRO A 99 -9.76 0.83 -2.54
N TRP A 100 -8.92 -0.22 -2.55
CA TRP A 100 -7.52 -0.12 -2.96
C TRP A 100 -7.38 0.29 -4.43
N ALA A 101 -8.31 -0.11 -5.30
CA ALA A 101 -8.30 0.36 -6.68
C ALA A 101 -8.57 1.87 -6.76
N ALA A 102 -9.53 2.38 -5.99
CA ALA A 102 -9.79 3.82 -5.94
C ALA A 102 -8.59 4.59 -5.35
N TYR A 103 -7.97 4.05 -4.30
CA TYR A 103 -6.71 4.56 -3.75
C TYR A 103 -5.60 4.59 -4.82
N ALA A 104 -5.44 3.53 -5.60
CA ALA A 104 -4.42 3.45 -6.65
C ALA A 104 -4.70 4.40 -7.83
N ILE A 105 -5.97 4.65 -8.17
CA ILE A 105 -6.36 5.71 -9.12
C ILE A 105 -5.86 7.07 -8.61
N LEU A 106 -6.21 7.42 -7.37
CA LEU A 106 -5.77 8.67 -6.76
C LEU A 106 -4.25 8.76 -6.71
N ASN A 107 -3.58 7.72 -6.23
CA ASN A 107 -2.13 7.72 -6.08
C ASN A 107 -1.45 7.94 -7.44
N THR A 108 -1.96 7.31 -8.51
CA THR A 108 -1.44 7.49 -9.87
C THR A 108 -1.65 8.92 -10.37
N VAL A 109 -2.87 9.46 -10.23
CA VAL A 109 -3.17 10.85 -10.63
C VAL A 109 -2.31 11.84 -9.83
N PHE A 110 -2.22 11.64 -8.52
CA PHE A 110 -1.44 12.49 -7.62
C PHE A 110 0.05 12.46 -7.98
N THR A 111 0.67 11.29 -8.07
CA THR A 111 2.10 11.18 -8.39
C THR A 111 2.43 11.77 -9.77
N ASN A 112 1.59 11.53 -10.78
CA ASN A 112 1.85 12.01 -12.14
C ASN A 112 1.64 13.53 -12.31
N THR A 113 0.70 14.13 -11.57
CA THR A 113 0.36 15.56 -11.71
C THR A 113 1.12 16.47 -10.74
N ARG A 114 1.48 15.97 -9.54
CA ARG A 114 2.04 16.76 -8.43
C ARG A 114 3.17 17.69 -8.85
N LEU A 115 4.20 17.17 -9.53
CA LEU A 115 5.39 17.97 -9.85
C LEU A 115 5.06 19.07 -10.86
N SER A 116 4.41 18.71 -11.97
CA SER A 116 4.05 19.67 -13.03
C SER A 116 3.08 20.74 -12.53
N TYR A 117 2.16 20.36 -11.64
CA TYR A 117 1.19 21.27 -11.04
C TYR A 117 1.85 22.26 -10.07
N MET A 118 2.76 21.82 -9.20
CA MET A 118 3.50 22.72 -8.30
C MET A 118 4.45 23.66 -9.06
N GLU A 119 5.12 23.15 -10.09
CA GLU A 119 6.02 23.95 -10.93
C GLU A 119 5.26 25.08 -11.64
N SER A 120 4.03 24.81 -12.12
CA SER A 120 3.19 25.86 -12.73
C SER A 120 2.79 26.98 -11.77
N MET A 121 2.75 26.70 -10.47
CA MET A 121 2.45 27.70 -9.43
C MET A 121 3.72 28.40 -8.92
N GLY A 122 4.88 28.12 -9.51
CA GLY A 122 6.17 28.71 -9.14
C GLY A 122 6.75 28.17 -7.83
N ILE A 123 6.29 27.00 -7.36
CA ILE A 123 6.85 26.34 -6.19
C ILE A 123 8.05 25.49 -6.64
N SER A 124 9.14 25.54 -5.88
CA SER A 124 10.36 24.77 -6.19
C SER A 124 10.11 23.26 -6.16
N ASP A 125 10.73 22.53 -7.08
CA ASP A 125 10.59 21.08 -7.26
C ASP A 125 10.93 20.24 -6.02
N PHE A 126 11.71 20.81 -5.10
CA PHE A 126 12.15 20.12 -3.89
C PHE A 126 10.96 19.71 -2.99
N VAL A 127 10.02 20.63 -2.77
CA VAL A 127 8.86 20.42 -1.89
C VAL A 127 7.96 19.29 -2.41
N PRO A 128 7.42 19.34 -3.65
CA PRO A 128 6.63 18.24 -4.17
C PRO A 128 7.39 16.94 -4.14
N ARG A 129 8.68 16.90 -4.53
CA ARG A 129 9.46 15.66 -4.67
C ARG A 129 9.64 14.89 -3.36
N PHE A 130 10.09 15.56 -2.29
CA PHE A 130 10.54 14.87 -1.08
C PHE A 130 9.51 14.82 0.06
N VAL A 131 8.56 15.77 0.11
CA VAL A 131 7.63 15.88 1.25
C VAL A 131 6.78 14.62 1.46
N PRO A 132 6.12 14.02 0.43
CA PRO A 132 5.31 12.83 0.63
C PRO A 132 6.13 11.63 1.16
N SER A 133 7.37 11.49 0.71
CA SER A 133 8.30 10.43 1.15
C SER A 133 8.67 10.58 2.62
N LEU A 134 9.01 11.82 3.03
CA LEU A 134 9.35 12.12 4.42
C LEU A 134 8.15 11.88 5.34
N ILE A 135 6.96 12.31 4.92
CA ILE A 135 5.71 12.05 5.65
C ILE A 135 5.49 10.54 5.79
N GLN A 136 5.65 9.76 4.72
CA GLN A 136 5.49 8.30 4.78
C GLN A 136 6.45 7.63 5.76
N VAL A 137 7.73 8.01 5.74
CA VAL A 137 8.77 7.39 6.58
C VAL A 137 8.57 7.75 8.05
N PHE A 138 8.37 9.03 8.37
CA PHE A 138 8.35 9.50 9.75
C PHE A 138 6.97 9.38 10.39
N LEU A 139 5.92 9.72 9.64
CA LEU A 139 4.56 9.75 10.14
C LEU A 139 3.88 8.38 10.01
N GLY A 140 4.33 7.51 9.09
CA GLY A 140 3.78 6.19 8.87
C GLY A 140 3.69 5.32 10.13
N PRO A 141 4.80 5.10 10.88
CA PRO A 141 4.78 4.32 12.12
C PRO A 141 3.86 4.92 13.20
N ILE A 142 3.84 6.25 13.33
CA ILE A 142 3.02 6.96 14.32
C ILE A 142 1.53 6.77 13.99
N LEU A 143 1.16 6.96 12.71
CA LEU A 143 -0.22 6.81 12.26
C LEU A 143 -0.70 5.36 12.31
N GLY A 144 0.19 4.39 12.06
CA GLY A 144 -0.09 2.97 12.28
C GLY A 144 -0.46 2.71 13.74
N ALA A 145 0.39 3.17 14.67
CA ALA A 145 0.12 3.02 16.11
C ALA A 145 -1.14 3.76 16.57
N MET A 146 -1.46 4.92 15.98
CA MET A 146 -2.72 5.64 16.23
C MET A 146 -3.93 4.87 15.71
N SER A 147 -3.83 4.26 14.51
CA SER A 147 -4.90 3.46 13.92
C SER A 147 -5.24 2.22 14.75
N ASP A 148 -4.25 1.63 15.43
CA ASP A 148 -4.49 0.42 16.23
C ASP A 148 -5.20 0.73 17.56
N ARG A 149 -5.24 2.00 18.00
CA ARG A 149 -5.83 2.42 19.28
C ARG A 149 -7.21 3.06 19.16
N SER A 150 -7.76 3.24 17.96
CA SER A 150 -9.07 3.90 17.78
C SER A 150 -10.22 3.01 18.25
N LEU A 151 -10.78 3.29 19.43
CA LEU A 151 -11.96 2.58 19.93
C LEU A 151 -13.24 3.31 19.49
N SER A 152 -13.87 2.82 18.43
CA SER A 152 -15.19 3.30 18.01
C SER A 152 -16.23 2.19 18.03
N LYS A 153 -17.48 2.56 18.34
CA LYS A 153 -18.65 1.67 18.32
C LYS A 153 -18.99 1.14 16.92
N TRP A 154 -18.48 1.78 15.85
CA TRP A 154 -18.69 1.38 14.45
C TRP A 154 -17.59 0.45 13.90
N GLY A 155 -16.75 -0.08 14.80
CA GLY A 155 -15.56 -0.85 14.46
C GLY A 155 -14.30 0.02 14.56
N ARG A 156 -13.21 -0.59 15.06
CA ARG A 156 -11.92 0.06 15.30
C ARG A 156 -11.39 0.73 14.04
N ARG A 157 -11.44 0.04 12.89
CA ARG A 157 -10.78 0.46 11.66
C ARG A 157 -11.70 1.18 10.69
N ASN A 158 -13.02 0.96 10.79
CA ASN A 158 -13.99 1.65 9.94
C ASN A 158 -14.03 3.16 10.16
N VAL A 159 -13.99 3.63 11.42
CA VAL A 159 -14.00 5.07 11.71
C VAL A 159 -12.69 5.73 11.31
N PHE A 160 -11.56 5.06 11.55
CA PHE A 160 -10.27 5.55 11.09
C PHE A 160 -10.23 5.67 9.56
N LEU A 161 -10.73 4.67 8.84
CA LEU A 161 -10.80 4.66 7.39
C LEU A 161 -11.75 5.73 6.83
N MET A 162 -12.91 5.96 7.46
CA MET A 162 -13.81 7.04 7.06
C MET A 162 -13.21 8.42 7.31
N ALA A 163 -12.56 8.63 8.45
CA ALA A 163 -11.86 9.88 8.73
C ALA A 163 -10.76 10.15 7.69
N ALA A 164 -9.97 9.12 7.34
CA ALA A 164 -8.99 9.20 6.27
C ALA A 164 -9.62 9.53 4.91
N ALA A 165 -10.73 8.89 4.55
CA ALA A 165 -11.45 9.14 3.31
C ALA A 165 -11.99 10.59 3.23
N VAL A 166 -12.51 11.13 4.33
CA VAL A 166 -12.97 12.53 4.41
C VAL A 166 -11.79 13.50 4.29
N ILE A 167 -10.70 13.28 5.03
CA ILE A 167 -9.50 14.13 4.95
C ILE A 167 -8.95 14.16 3.52
N VAL A 168 -8.83 12.99 2.88
CA VAL A 168 -8.37 12.88 1.48
C VAL A 168 -9.32 13.56 0.51
N THR A 169 -10.62 13.38 0.67
CA THR A 169 -11.62 13.99 -0.21
C THR A 169 -11.55 15.52 -0.13
N VAL A 170 -11.55 16.08 1.08
CA VAL A 170 -11.51 17.53 1.29
C VAL A 170 -10.18 18.12 0.83
N SER A 171 -9.06 17.57 1.30
CA SER A 171 -7.72 18.06 0.93
C SER A 171 -7.43 17.90 -0.55
N GLY A 172 -7.87 16.81 -1.16
CA GLY A 172 -7.65 16.52 -2.57
C GLY A 172 -8.49 17.37 -3.51
N LEU A 173 -9.76 17.64 -3.17
CA LEU A 173 -10.59 18.60 -3.91
C LEU A 173 -10.03 20.03 -3.83
N LEU A 174 -9.62 20.45 -2.62
CA LEU A 174 -8.99 21.76 -2.42
C LEU A 174 -7.64 21.86 -3.15
N TYR A 175 -6.82 20.81 -3.13
CA TYR A 175 -5.55 20.76 -3.85
C TYR A 175 -5.76 20.83 -5.37
N GLY A 176 -6.69 20.04 -5.91
CA GLY A 176 -7.01 20.04 -7.34
C GLY A 176 -7.63 21.34 -7.85
N SER A 177 -8.22 22.15 -6.97
CA SER A 177 -8.77 23.47 -7.28
C SER A 177 -7.91 24.64 -6.81
N ALA A 178 -6.73 24.38 -6.23
CA ALA A 178 -5.87 25.41 -5.66
C ALA A 178 -5.44 26.49 -6.68
N ASN A 179 -5.20 26.11 -7.94
CA ASN A 179 -4.84 27.06 -8.99
C ASN A 179 -5.99 28.04 -9.34
N VAL A 180 -7.25 27.65 -9.09
CA VAL A 180 -8.44 28.49 -9.36
C VAL A 180 -8.83 29.29 -8.12
N LEU A 181 -8.83 28.66 -6.94
CA LEU A 181 -9.27 29.27 -5.68
C LEU A 181 -8.20 30.15 -5.02
N PHE A 182 -6.92 29.75 -5.11
CA PHE A 182 -5.83 30.35 -4.33
C PHE A 182 -4.54 30.56 -5.16
N PRO A 183 -4.59 31.19 -6.35
CA PRO A 183 -3.43 31.32 -7.24
C PRO A 183 -2.26 32.11 -6.62
N THR A 184 -2.53 33.01 -5.67
CA THR A 184 -1.54 33.87 -5.02
C THR A 184 -1.01 33.32 -3.69
N LEU A 185 -1.63 32.28 -3.11
CA LEU A 185 -1.27 31.74 -1.79
C LEU A 185 -0.49 30.43 -1.92
N GLN A 186 0.79 30.54 -2.27
CA GLN A 186 1.69 29.38 -2.40
C GLN A 186 1.81 28.56 -1.10
N GLU A 187 1.82 29.22 0.07
CA GLU A 187 1.91 28.54 1.37
C GLU A 187 0.69 27.66 1.66
N LEU A 188 -0.51 28.11 1.30
CA LEU A 188 -1.73 27.31 1.46
C LEU A 188 -1.69 26.06 0.58
N THR A 189 -1.17 26.19 -0.64
CA THR A 189 -1.00 25.07 -1.57
C THR A 189 0.00 24.03 -1.03
N LYS A 190 1.12 24.48 -0.43
CA LYS A 190 2.08 23.59 0.25
C LYS A 190 1.43 22.87 1.44
N LEU A 191 0.62 23.58 2.23
CA LEU A 191 -0.11 22.99 3.35
C LEU A 191 -1.15 21.96 2.88
N LEU A 192 -1.87 22.24 1.79
CA LEU A 192 -2.81 21.30 1.16
C LEU A 192 -2.10 20.05 0.64
N LEU A 193 -0.91 20.20 0.03
CA LEU A 193 -0.08 19.06 -0.37
C LEU A 193 0.30 18.18 0.83
N VAL A 194 0.73 18.79 1.94
CA VAL A 194 1.05 18.06 3.18
C VAL A 194 -0.19 17.33 3.71
N LEU A 195 -1.33 18.02 3.78
CA LEU A 195 -2.58 17.43 4.29
C LEU A 195 -3.08 16.28 3.40
N LEU A 196 -3.00 16.44 2.08
CA LEU A 196 -3.32 15.38 1.11
C LEU A 196 -2.37 14.19 1.26
N SER A 197 -1.07 14.43 1.43
CA SER A 197 -0.07 13.37 1.62
C SER A 197 -0.32 12.58 2.91
N ILE A 198 -0.68 13.26 4.00
CA ILE A 198 -1.08 12.62 5.26
C ILE A 198 -2.36 11.80 5.05
N GLY A 199 -3.36 12.34 4.36
CA GLY A 199 -4.59 11.62 4.05
C GLY A 199 -4.36 10.35 3.23
N VAL A 200 -3.56 10.44 2.16
CA VAL A 200 -3.21 9.29 1.29
C VAL A 200 -2.47 8.23 2.10
N LEU A 201 -1.58 8.63 3.00
CA LEU A 201 -0.88 7.73 3.92
C LEU A 201 -1.85 7.04 4.90
N LEU A 202 -2.77 7.79 5.50
CA LEU A 202 -3.80 7.27 6.40
C LEU A 202 -4.68 6.22 5.70
N LEU A 203 -5.12 6.51 4.47
CA LEU A 203 -5.88 5.53 3.67
C LEU A 203 -5.07 4.27 3.38
N ASN A 204 -3.80 4.40 2.98
CA ASN A 204 -2.94 3.26 2.70
C ASN A 204 -2.80 2.33 3.93
N ILE A 205 -2.45 2.92 5.08
CA ILE A 205 -2.29 2.18 6.34
C ILE A 205 -3.62 1.55 6.75
N GLY A 206 -4.71 2.32 6.74
CA GLY A 206 -6.04 1.86 7.16
C GLY A 206 -6.58 0.73 6.29
N LEU A 207 -6.46 0.83 4.96
CA LEU A 207 -6.90 -0.22 4.03
C LEU A 207 -6.09 -1.50 4.17
N ARG A 208 -4.76 -1.38 4.21
CA ARG A 208 -3.86 -2.54 4.33
C ARG A 208 -4.07 -3.25 5.66
N ALA A 209 -4.16 -2.50 6.74
CA ALA A 209 -4.45 -3.05 8.05
C ALA A 209 -5.81 -3.77 8.01
N ARG A 210 -6.89 -3.09 7.60
CA ARG A 210 -8.25 -3.65 7.61
C ARG A 210 -8.36 -5.01 6.92
N ILE A 211 -7.72 -5.18 5.77
CA ILE A 211 -7.72 -6.47 5.07
C ILE A 211 -6.97 -7.53 5.88
N MET A 212 -5.82 -7.19 6.47
CA MET A 212 -4.99 -8.14 7.21
C MET A 212 -5.60 -8.62 8.54
N ASP A 213 -6.46 -7.83 9.17
CA ASP A 213 -7.16 -8.28 10.38
C ASP A 213 -8.36 -9.19 10.07
N MET A 214 -9.00 -9.00 8.93
CA MET A 214 -10.21 -9.75 8.56
C MET A 214 -9.89 -11.07 7.87
N VAL A 215 -8.66 -11.23 7.37
CA VAL A 215 -8.22 -12.41 6.62
C VAL A 215 -7.36 -13.28 7.53
N PRO A 216 -7.69 -14.57 7.69
CA PRO A 216 -6.90 -15.48 8.50
C PRO A 216 -5.48 -15.68 7.94
N ILE A 217 -4.54 -16.04 8.81
CA ILE A 217 -3.09 -15.99 8.52
C ILE A 217 -2.72 -16.83 7.29
N GLU A 218 -3.39 -17.96 7.08
CA GLU A 218 -3.16 -18.87 5.96
C GLU A 218 -3.48 -18.21 4.60
N PHE A 219 -4.32 -17.19 4.59
CA PHE A 219 -4.79 -16.49 3.39
C PHE A 219 -4.19 -15.09 3.23
N GLN A 220 -3.23 -14.67 4.07
CA GLN A 220 -2.60 -13.35 3.96
C GLN A 220 -1.91 -13.10 2.61
N VAL A 221 -1.36 -14.15 1.99
CA VAL A 221 -0.80 -14.04 0.63
C VAL A 221 -1.89 -13.73 -0.41
N HIS A 222 -3.09 -14.30 -0.25
CA HIS A 222 -4.23 -14.02 -1.14
C HIS A 222 -4.70 -12.57 -0.96
N ALA A 223 -4.73 -12.09 0.28
CA ALA A 223 -5.00 -10.69 0.58
C ALA A 223 -4.00 -9.75 -0.12
N GLN A 224 -2.70 -10.02 -0.01
CA GLN A 224 -1.66 -9.21 -0.68
C GLN A 224 -1.77 -9.29 -2.21
N ALA A 225 -2.01 -10.47 -2.78
CA ALA A 225 -2.19 -10.63 -4.23
C ALA A 225 -3.44 -9.87 -4.72
N THR A 226 -4.50 -9.83 -3.92
CA THR A 226 -5.72 -9.07 -4.24
C THR A 226 -5.47 -7.56 -4.18
N LEU A 227 -4.72 -7.10 -3.18
CA LEU A 227 -4.28 -5.71 -3.10
C LEU A 227 -3.47 -5.32 -4.34
N ALA A 228 -2.45 -6.11 -4.70
CA ALA A 228 -1.62 -5.86 -5.87
C ALA A 228 -2.42 -5.90 -7.19
N MET A 229 -3.41 -6.78 -7.29
CA MET A 229 -4.32 -6.82 -8.44
C MET A 229 -5.11 -5.50 -8.56
N TYR A 230 -5.76 -5.06 -7.49
CA TYR A 230 -6.50 -3.80 -7.51
C TYR A 230 -5.59 -2.58 -7.66
N GLU A 231 -4.34 -2.66 -7.19
CA GLU A 231 -3.32 -1.63 -7.43
C GLU A 231 -3.02 -1.49 -8.92
N GLY A 232 -2.83 -2.61 -9.62
CA GLY A 232 -2.64 -2.62 -11.07
C GLY A 232 -3.87 -2.11 -11.82
N VAL A 233 -5.08 -2.53 -11.44
CA VAL A 233 -6.33 -2.05 -12.05
C VAL A 233 -6.50 -0.54 -11.85
N GLY A 234 -6.32 -0.06 -10.63
CA GLY A 234 -6.40 1.36 -10.32
C GLY A 234 -5.29 2.17 -10.98
N GLY A 235 -4.09 1.61 -11.12
CA GLY A 235 -2.99 2.20 -11.87
C GLY A 235 -3.29 2.36 -13.36
N VAL A 236 -3.89 1.35 -14.00
CA VAL A 236 -4.36 1.45 -15.40
C VAL A 236 -5.41 2.54 -15.54
N LEU A 237 -6.45 2.51 -14.69
CA LEU A 237 -7.52 3.51 -14.73
C LEU A 237 -7.01 4.92 -14.45
N GLY A 238 -6.12 5.08 -13.46
CA GLY A 238 -5.49 6.36 -13.12
C GLY A 238 -4.61 6.89 -14.26
N SER A 239 -3.84 6.04 -14.91
CA SER A 239 -3.03 6.42 -16.08
C SER A 239 -3.89 6.76 -17.32
N LEU A 240 -5.05 6.13 -17.49
CA LEU A 240 -6.01 6.48 -18.54
C LEU A 240 -6.68 7.83 -18.28
N LEU A 241 -7.08 8.09 -17.03
CA LEU A 241 -7.58 9.40 -16.60
C LEU A 241 -6.51 10.47 -16.82
N PHE A 242 -5.27 10.19 -16.40
CA PHE A 242 -4.14 11.08 -16.66
C PHE A 242 -3.89 11.28 -18.15
N ARG A 243 -4.03 10.25 -18.99
CA ARG A 243 -3.91 10.40 -20.46
C ARG A 243 -4.91 11.40 -20.99
N SER A 244 -6.18 11.23 -20.62
CA SER A 244 -7.27 12.10 -21.05
C SER A 244 -7.04 13.55 -20.63
N THR A 245 -6.47 13.76 -19.43
CA THR A 245 -6.09 15.09 -18.94
C THR A 245 -4.83 15.62 -19.62
N SER A 246 -3.82 14.77 -19.86
CA SER A 246 -2.52 15.16 -20.43
C SER A 246 -2.62 15.58 -21.90
N ASP A 247 -3.55 15.02 -22.67
CA ASP A 247 -3.77 15.44 -24.06
C ASP A 247 -4.26 16.89 -24.17
N ALA A 248 -4.76 17.47 -23.08
CA ALA A 248 -5.15 18.88 -22.97
C ALA A 248 -4.19 19.72 -22.07
N VAL A 249 -3.52 19.12 -21.07
CA VAL A 249 -2.59 19.81 -20.15
C VAL A 249 -1.18 20.05 -20.74
N VAL A 250 -0.77 19.33 -21.78
CA VAL A 250 0.57 19.50 -22.39
C VAL A 250 0.71 20.81 -23.21
N PHE A 251 -0.37 21.54 -23.48
CA PHE A 251 -0.36 22.63 -24.47
C PHE A 251 -0.80 24.02 -24.01
N ALA A 252 -0.89 24.29 -22.71
CA ALA A 252 -0.94 25.68 -22.29
C ALA A 252 -0.10 25.92 -21.05
N SER A 253 0.70 26.97 -21.12
CA SER A 253 1.17 27.78 -20.00
C SER A 253 0.05 28.25 -19.04
N ALA A 254 -1.18 27.79 -19.23
CA ALA A 254 -2.25 27.76 -18.26
C ALA A 254 -2.70 26.30 -18.11
N ILE A 255 -2.25 25.64 -17.05
CA ILE A 255 -2.88 24.41 -16.59
C ILE A 255 -4.37 24.70 -16.45
N SER A 256 -5.22 24.09 -17.29
CA SER A 256 -6.66 24.18 -17.10
C SER A 256 -6.99 23.46 -15.79
N GLY A 257 -7.10 24.24 -14.70
CA GLY A 257 -7.40 23.72 -13.37
C GLY A 257 -8.70 22.92 -13.34
N GLU A 258 -9.59 23.14 -14.31
CA GLU A 258 -10.84 22.40 -14.46
C GLU A 258 -10.63 20.91 -14.76
N GLU A 259 -9.66 20.54 -15.59
CA GLU A 259 -9.42 19.15 -15.95
C GLU A 259 -8.75 18.37 -14.82
N ILE A 260 -7.82 19.02 -14.11
CA ILE A 260 -7.23 18.48 -12.89
C ILE A 260 -8.32 18.31 -11.83
N LEU A 261 -9.19 19.30 -11.66
CA LEU A 261 -10.32 19.21 -10.73
C LEU A 261 -11.27 18.06 -11.09
N LYS A 262 -11.56 17.84 -12.37
CA LYS A 262 -12.37 16.69 -12.84
C LYS A 262 -11.69 15.36 -12.50
N ALA A 263 -10.39 15.23 -12.75
CA ALA A 263 -9.64 14.01 -12.45
C ALA A 263 -9.57 13.71 -10.94
N PHE A 264 -9.24 14.72 -10.12
CA PHE A 264 -9.25 14.59 -8.66
C PHE A 264 -10.67 14.36 -8.13
N GLY A 265 -11.68 15.03 -8.66
CA GLY A 265 -13.09 14.86 -8.30
C GLY A 265 -13.58 13.43 -8.52
N PHE A 266 -13.28 12.84 -9.69
CA PHE A 266 -13.57 11.44 -9.97
C PHE A 266 -12.84 10.50 -9.01
N ALA A 267 -11.55 10.73 -8.75
CA ALA A 267 -10.77 9.90 -7.84
C ALA A 267 -11.29 9.95 -6.38
N MET A 268 -11.67 11.14 -5.89
CA MET A 268 -12.24 11.30 -4.54
C MET A 268 -13.62 10.67 -4.42
N ALA A 269 -14.49 10.87 -5.43
CA ALA A 269 -15.79 10.22 -5.46
C ALA A 269 -15.65 8.69 -5.46
N ALA A 270 -14.72 8.15 -6.26
CA ALA A 270 -14.42 6.72 -6.29
C ALA A 270 -13.94 6.22 -4.91
N ILE A 271 -13.03 6.94 -4.24
CA ILE A 271 -12.54 6.54 -2.90
C ILE A 271 -13.68 6.56 -1.88
N PHE A 272 -14.46 7.64 -1.84
CA PHE A 272 -15.54 7.79 -0.87
C PHE A 272 -16.60 6.70 -1.05
N VAL A 273 -17.06 6.50 -2.30
CA VAL A 273 -18.07 5.47 -2.62
C VAL A 273 -17.55 4.07 -2.35
N THR A 274 -16.36 3.72 -2.84
CA THR A 274 -15.81 2.36 -2.63
C THR A 274 -15.54 2.08 -1.16
N THR A 275 -15.06 3.05 -0.40
CA THR A 275 -14.85 2.93 1.05
C THR A 275 -16.17 2.75 1.78
N ALA A 276 -17.20 3.56 1.48
CA ALA A 276 -18.52 3.45 2.07
C ALA A 276 -19.18 2.10 1.74
N VAL A 277 -19.12 1.66 0.48
CA VAL A 277 -19.62 0.35 0.04
C VAL A 277 -18.88 -0.78 0.75
N CYS A 278 -17.56 -0.68 0.90
CA CYS A 278 -16.76 -1.68 1.62
C CYS A 278 -17.14 -1.77 3.11
N ILE A 279 -17.43 -0.65 3.76
CA ILE A 279 -17.92 -0.63 5.16
C ILE A 279 -19.32 -1.23 5.26
N TYR A 280 -20.20 -0.89 4.32
CA TYR A 280 -21.57 -1.40 4.27
C TYR A 280 -21.63 -2.92 4.04
N LEU A 281 -20.84 -3.45 3.09
CA LEU A 281 -20.84 -4.88 2.75
C LEU A 281 -20.18 -5.77 3.81
N ARG A 282 -19.28 -5.20 4.62
CA ARG A 282 -18.51 -5.90 5.65
C ARG A 282 -18.38 -5.02 6.90
N PRO A 283 -19.45 -4.93 7.71
CA PRO A 283 -19.38 -4.28 9.01
C PRO A 283 -18.40 -5.02 9.92
N GLU A 284 -17.64 -4.26 10.68
CA GLU A 284 -16.69 -4.78 11.67
C GLU A 284 -17.41 -4.89 13.02
N HIS A 285 -17.16 -5.97 13.75
CA HIS A 285 -17.73 -6.13 15.09
C HIS A 285 -17.03 -5.15 16.04
N PRO A 286 -17.77 -4.47 16.93
CA PRO A 286 -17.17 -3.59 17.93
C PRO A 286 -16.27 -4.42 18.84
N GLN A 287 -15.04 -3.96 19.04
CA GLN A 287 -14.07 -4.60 19.93
C GLN A 287 -14.28 -4.06 21.35
N ASP A 288 -14.23 -4.94 22.34
CA ASP A 288 -14.34 -4.54 23.74
C ASP A 288 -13.18 -3.61 24.13
N LYS A 289 -13.49 -2.58 24.94
CA LYS A 289 -12.50 -1.58 25.34
C LYS A 289 -11.42 -2.25 26.20
N PRO A 290 -10.14 -2.20 25.84
CA PRO A 290 -9.07 -2.64 26.75
C PRO A 290 -9.11 -1.81 28.03
N MET A 291 -8.90 -2.47 29.17
CA MET A 291 -9.05 -1.91 30.53
C MET A 291 -8.09 -0.73 30.82
N PHE A 292 -7.02 -0.58 30.04
CA PHE A 292 -6.10 0.56 30.10
C PHE A 292 -5.71 1.04 28.70
N GLN A 293 -6.01 2.31 28.39
CA GLN A 293 -5.44 2.99 27.23
C GLN A 293 -4.50 4.12 27.67
N PRO A 294 -3.20 4.07 27.32
CA PRO A 294 -2.30 5.20 27.55
C PRO A 294 -2.69 6.40 26.66
N ARG A 295 -2.40 7.61 27.16
CA ARG A 295 -2.69 8.88 26.45
C ARG A 295 -2.05 8.93 25.06
N LEU A 296 -2.73 9.55 24.10
CA LEU A 296 -2.28 9.72 22.71
C LEU A 296 -0.88 10.36 22.60
N SER A 297 -0.53 11.24 23.55
CA SER A 297 0.78 11.89 23.61
C SER A 297 1.95 10.93 23.86
N ARG A 298 1.69 9.72 24.39
CA ARG A 298 2.71 8.68 24.58
C ARG A 298 2.89 7.79 23.35
N VAL A 299 1.95 7.81 22.40
CA VAL A 299 1.97 6.96 21.19
C VAL A 299 3.24 7.19 20.37
N GLY A 300 3.61 8.47 20.16
CA GLY A 300 4.81 8.79 19.39
C GLY A 300 6.09 8.30 20.06
N ARG A 301 6.17 8.40 21.40
CA ARG A 301 7.31 7.92 22.17
C ARG A 301 7.40 6.40 22.16
N GLU A 302 6.28 5.72 22.39
CA GLU A 302 6.22 4.25 22.40
C GLU A 302 6.51 3.66 21.01
N ALA A 303 5.97 4.26 19.95
CA ALA A 303 6.29 3.86 18.57
C ALA A 303 7.79 4.07 18.26
N TRP A 304 8.36 5.20 18.70
CA TRP A 304 9.78 5.47 18.55
C TRP A 304 10.65 4.47 19.32
N GLU A 305 10.28 4.17 20.57
CA GLU A 305 10.97 3.18 21.39
C GLU A 305 10.92 1.79 20.75
N GLN A 306 9.79 1.38 20.17
CA GLN A 306 9.67 0.13 19.42
C GLN A 306 10.58 0.09 18.19
N VAL A 307 10.69 1.19 17.43
CA VAL A 307 11.58 1.27 16.27
C VAL A 307 13.04 1.13 16.71
N VAL A 308 13.45 1.87 17.75
CA VAL A 308 14.83 1.90 18.26
C VAL A 308 15.25 0.56 18.87
N HIS A 309 14.36 -0.05 19.67
CA HIS A 309 14.64 -1.32 20.36
C HIS A 309 14.31 -2.55 19.50
N SER A 310 13.90 -2.39 18.24
CA SER A 310 13.60 -3.53 17.39
C SER A 310 14.87 -4.38 17.10
N PRO A 311 14.69 -5.70 16.90
CA PRO A 311 15.79 -6.60 16.53
C PRO A 311 16.59 -6.09 15.33
N LYS A 312 17.89 -6.40 15.28
CA LYS A 312 18.82 -5.92 14.24
C LYS A 312 18.30 -6.17 12.81
N ILE A 313 17.61 -7.29 12.60
CA ILE A 313 17.02 -7.67 11.31
C ILE A 313 15.96 -6.65 10.87
N PHE A 314 15.05 -6.25 11.75
CA PHE A 314 14.01 -5.27 11.43
C PHE A 314 14.60 -3.89 11.15
N ARG A 315 15.60 -3.46 11.92
CA ARG A 315 16.31 -2.20 11.65
C ARG A 315 16.97 -2.19 10.28
N PHE A 316 17.61 -3.29 9.89
CA PHE A 316 18.19 -3.42 8.55
C PHE A 316 17.12 -3.33 7.46
N LEU A 317 15.99 -4.02 7.63
CA LEU A 317 14.87 -3.95 6.69
C LEU A 317 14.28 -2.54 6.58
N CYS A 318 14.16 -1.80 7.69
CA CYS A 318 13.70 -0.41 7.68
C CYS A 318 14.65 0.51 6.90
N ILE A 319 15.96 0.35 7.08
CA ILE A 319 16.97 1.13 6.33
C ILE A 319 16.91 0.79 4.84
N VAL A 320 16.85 -0.49 4.49
CA VAL A 320 16.73 -0.92 3.08
C VAL A 320 15.44 -0.36 2.47
N TYR A 321 14.32 -0.44 3.18
CA TYR A 321 13.05 0.11 2.73
C TYR A 321 13.11 1.64 2.56
N PHE A 322 13.76 2.35 3.48
CA PHE A 322 13.98 3.79 3.38
C PHE A 322 14.75 4.15 2.11
N VAL A 323 15.91 3.52 1.89
CA VAL A 323 16.75 3.77 0.71
C VAL A 323 15.99 3.42 -0.58
N LEU A 324 15.29 2.29 -0.59
CA LEU A 324 14.51 1.85 -1.75
C LEU A 324 13.36 2.82 -2.06
N SER A 325 12.66 3.30 -1.04
CA SER A 325 11.56 4.26 -1.19
C SER A 325 12.06 5.58 -1.77
N PHE A 326 13.18 6.08 -1.27
CA PHE A 326 13.82 7.29 -1.81
C PHE A 326 14.29 7.13 -3.26
N ALA A 327 14.91 5.98 -3.58
CA ALA A 327 15.36 5.68 -4.94
C ALA A 327 14.17 5.58 -5.91
N TRP A 328 13.10 4.87 -5.52
CA TRP A 328 11.91 4.71 -6.33
C TRP A 328 11.21 6.04 -6.62
N LEU A 329 11.02 6.88 -5.62
CA LEU A 329 10.35 8.18 -5.79
C LEU A 329 11.19 9.13 -6.64
N SER A 330 12.51 9.15 -6.43
CA SER A 330 13.43 9.94 -7.25
C SER A 330 13.39 9.54 -8.72
N PHE A 331 13.24 8.23 -8.99
CA PHE A 331 13.09 7.70 -10.34
C PHE A 331 11.71 8.02 -10.92
N SER A 332 10.63 7.74 -10.18
CA SER A 332 9.24 7.85 -10.65
C SER A 332 8.88 9.26 -11.13
N ASP A 333 9.39 10.30 -10.47
CA ASP A 333 9.12 11.69 -10.84
C ASP A 333 9.79 12.11 -12.17
N GLU A 334 10.92 11.47 -12.52
CA GLU A 334 11.72 11.82 -13.69
C GLU A 334 11.35 11.03 -14.94
N VAL A 335 10.61 9.91 -14.81
CA VAL A 335 10.30 9.02 -15.94
C VAL A 335 9.70 9.77 -17.12
N TYR A 336 8.66 10.57 -16.87
CA TYR A 336 7.95 11.28 -17.94
C TYR A 336 8.81 12.35 -18.61
N GLN A 337 9.55 13.13 -17.82
CA GLN A 337 10.45 14.16 -18.35
C GLN A 337 11.60 13.52 -19.15
N TRP A 338 12.13 12.39 -18.67
CA TRP A 338 13.20 11.67 -19.35
C TRP A 338 12.76 11.15 -20.72
N TRP A 339 11.57 10.53 -20.82
CA TRP A 339 11.03 10.09 -22.11
C TRP A 339 10.76 11.27 -23.06
N GLY A 340 10.15 12.35 -22.56
CA GLY A 340 9.84 13.53 -23.37
C GLY A 340 11.08 14.25 -23.90
N ALA A 341 12.03 14.55 -23.02
CA ALA A 341 13.19 15.37 -23.35
C ALA A 341 14.38 14.56 -23.87
N ASN A 342 14.76 13.45 -23.22
CA ASN A 342 15.99 12.72 -23.55
C ASN A 342 15.79 11.68 -24.67
N VAL A 343 14.66 10.96 -24.68
CA VAL A 343 14.42 9.92 -25.68
C VAL A 343 13.91 10.50 -27.00
N TYR A 344 12.90 11.37 -26.92
CA TYR A 344 12.26 11.95 -28.11
C TYR A 344 12.85 13.31 -28.52
N GLY A 345 13.75 13.89 -27.71
CA GLY A 345 14.38 15.19 -28.01
C GLY A 345 13.37 16.36 -28.00
N GLY A 346 12.28 16.21 -27.26
CA GLY A 346 11.23 17.21 -27.18
C GLY A 346 11.56 18.34 -26.22
N CYS A 347 10.92 19.50 -26.42
CA CYS A 347 11.09 20.66 -25.55
C CYS A 347 9.78 21.00 -24.83
N LYS A 348 9.89 21.25 -23.52
CA LYS A 348 8.77 21.63 -22.63
C LYS A 348 8.49 23.14 -22.65
N ALA A 349 9.46 23.99 -23.02
CA ALA A 349 9.34 25.44 -22.88
C ALA A 349 8.32 26.04 -23.85
N ALA A 350 7.64 27.11 -23.40
CA ALA A 350 6.69 27.86 -24.21
C ALA A 350 7.32 28.50 -25.46
N ALA A 351 8.64 28.72 -25.48
CA ALA A 351 9.35 29.27 -26.64
C ALA A 351 9.70 28.24 -27.73
N CYS A 352 9.33 26.96 -27.56
CA CYS A 352 9.75 25.90 -28.47
C CYS A 352 8.84 25.73 -29.70
N ASN A 353 9.46 25.39 -30.83
CA ASN A 353 8.77 25.10 -32.10
C ASN A 353 7.74 23.98 -31.92
N ASP A 354 6.62 24.05 -32.65
CA ASP A 354 5.53 23.08 -32.56
C ASP A 354 5.99 21.64 -32.82
N SER A 355 6.92 21.44 -33.77
CA SER A 355 7.52 20.13 -34.04
C SER A 355 8.26 19.52 -32.84
N SER A 356 8.92 20.36 -32.03
CA SER A 356 9.64 19.91 -30.82
C SER A 356 8.66 19.61 -29.68
N ARG A 357 7.52 20.31 -29.63
CA ARG A 357 6.45 20.02 -28.67
C ARG A 357 5.74 18.70 -29.00
N ASP A 358 5.49 18.42 -30.27
CA ASP A 358 4.89 17.15 -30.70
C ASP A 358 5.78 15.94 -30.40
N LYS A 359 7.10 16.11 -30.49
CA LYS A 359 8.06 15.08 -30.05
C LYS A 359 7.96 14.85 -28.53
N TYR A 360 7.87 15.93 -27.74
CA TYR A 360 7.68 15.84 -26.29
C TYR A 360 6.37 15.12 -25.93
N ARG A 361 5.26 15.47 -26.59
CA ARG A 361 3.94 14.81 -26.44
C ARG A 361 4.02 13.32 -26.75
N ARG A 362 4.69 12.94 -27.85
CA ARG A 362 4.90 11.53 -28.21
C ARG A 362 5.71 10.77 -27.15
N GLY A 363 6.72 11.42 -26.56
CA GLY A 363 7.48 10.84 -25.44
C GLY A 363 6.62 10.59 -24.21
N LEU A 364 5.81 11.57 -23.80
CA LEU A 364 4.87 11.43 -22.69
C LEU A 364 3.85 10.30 -22.93
N ASN A 365 3.27 10.25 -24.14
CA ASN A 365 2.31 9.21 -24.50
C ASN A 365 2.95 7.82 -24.49
N THR A 366 4.20 7.70 -24.93
CA THR A 366 4.95 6.43 -24.88
C THR A 366 5.20 5.99 -23.45
N ALA A 367 5.65 6.91 -22.59
CA ALA A 367 5.88 6.64 -21.17
C ALA A 367 4.58 6.19 -20.48
N ASN A 368 3.48 6.91 -20.71
CA ASN A 368 2.19 6.56 -20.11
C ASN A 368 1.67 5.21 -20.62
N THR A 369 1.79 4.91 -21.92
CA THR A 369 1.44 3.58 -22.44
C THR A 369 2.30 2.47 -21.81
N ALA A 370 3.58 2.71 -21.57
CA ALA A 370 4.44 1.74 -20.88
C ALA A 370 3.99 1.50 -19.43
N VAL A 371 3.62 2.56 -18.70
CA VAL A 371 3.09 2.45 -17.32
C VAL A 371 1.74 1.72 -17.30
N ILE A 372 0.84 1.99 -18.26
CA ILE A 372 -0.42 1.26 -18.42
C ILE A 372 -0.15 -0.22 -18.66
N ALA A 373 0.78 -0.56 -19.56
CA ALA A 373 1.15 -1.94 -19.83
C ALA A 373 1.75 -2.65 -18.59
N GLN A 374 2.61 -1.96 -17.84
CA GLN A 374 3.19 -2.48 -16.60
C GLN A 374 2.11 -2.78 -15.55
N ASN A 375 1.21 -1.82 -15.29
CA ASN A 375 0.14 -1.98 -14.31
C ASN A 375 -0.88 -3.05 -14.74
N GLY A 376 -1.20 -3.10 -16.04
CA GLY A 376 -2.10 -4.10 -16.61
C GLY A 376 -1.52 -5.52 -16.53
N LEU A 377 -0.23 -5.68 -16.82
CA LEU A 377 0.47 -6.96 -16.68
C LEU A 377 0.52 -7.40 -15.20
N GLY A 378 0.80 -6.47 -14.29
CA GLY A 378 0.76 -6.74 -12.85
C GLY A 378 -0.61 -7.22 -12.38
N ALA A 379 -1.67 -6.52 -12.78
CA ALA A 379 -3.05 -6.93 -12.48
C ALA A 379 -3.38 -8.31 -13.04
N ALA A 380 -3.02 -8.59 -14.29
CA ALA A 380 -3.27 -9.87 -14.94
C ALA A 380 -2.52 -11.03 -14.25
N ILE A 381 -1.24 -10.84 -13.92
CA ILE A 381 -0.45 -11.85 -13.21
C ILE A 381 -1.04 -12.11 -11.82
N CYS A 382 -1.36 -11.07 -11.06
CA CYS A 382 -1.96 -11.22 -9.73
C CYS A 382 -3.34 -11.91 -9.80
N PHE A 383 -4.16 -11.60 -10.80
CA PHE A 383 -5.43 -12.29 -11.03
C PHE A 383 -5.24 -13.77 -11.36
N VAL A 384 -4.28 -14.11 -12.23
CA VAL A 384 -3.94 -15.52 -12.54
C VAL A 384 -3.47 -16.26 -11.28
N VAL A 385 -2.60 -15.63 -10.48
CA VAL A 385 -2.15 -16.20 -9.20
C VAL A 385 -3.35 -16.45 -8.28
N LEU A 386 -4.29 -15.52 -8.18
CA LEU A 386 -5.50 -15.66 -7.38
C LEU A 386 -6.42 -16.81 -7.86
N LEU A 387 -6.46 -17.11 -9.16
CA LEU A 387 -7.24 -18.23 -9.70
C LEU A 387 -6.56 -19.59 -9.50
N ILE A 388 -5.23 -19.62 -9.48
CA ILE A 388 -4.43 -20.86 -9.33
C ILE A 388 -4.26 -21.23 -7.86
N MET A 389 -4.04 -20.24 -6.99
CA MET A 389 -3.66 -20.47 -5.59
C MET A 389 -4.67 -21.30 -4.77
N PRO A 390 -6.00 -21.13 -4.90
CA PRO A 390 -6.97 -21.99 -4.21
C PRO A 390 -6.89 -23.46 -4.61
N ARG A 391 -6.33 -23.76 -5.80
CA ARG A 391 -6.17 -25.13 -6.30
C ARG A 391 -4.87 -25.80 -5.84
N CYS A 392 -3.89 -25.02 -5.39
CA CYS A 392 -2.58 -25.52 -4.97
C CYS A 392 -2.40 -25.36 -3.46
N LYS A 393 -2.68 -26.43 -2.70
CA LYS A 393 -2.47 -26.44 -1.23
C LYS A 393 -0.98 -26.41 -0.82
N ASP A 394 -0.06 -26.71 -1.74
CA ASP A 394 1.37 -26.79 -1.45
C ASP A 394 2.08 -25.43 -1.54
N ALA A 395 2.56 -24.93 -0.39
CA ALA A 395 3.39 -23.72 -0.30
C ALA A 395 4.68 -23.79 -1.16
N ARG A 396 5.12 -25.00 -1.54
CA ARG A 396 6.26 -25.22 -2.45
C ARG A 396 6.01 -24.66 -3.85
N TYR A 397 4.77 -24.69 -4.36
CA TYR A 397 4.43 -24.12 -5.66
C TYR A 397 4.56 -22.59 -5.65
N LEU A 398 4.09 -21.95 -4.59
CA LEU A 398 4.20 -20.49 -4.45
C LEU A 398 5.67 -20.05 -4.42
N LYS A 399 6.54 -20.74 -3.67
CA LYS A 399 7.98 -20.47 -3.67
C LYS A 399 8.59 -20.58 -5.06
N ARG A 400 8.26 -21.65 -5.80
CA ARG A 400 8.75 -21.86 -7.17
C ARG A 400 8.29 -20.74 -8.11
N PHE A 401 7.03 -20.33 -8.01
CA PHE A 401 6.49 -19.24 -8.81
C PHE A 401 7.16 -17.90 -8.51
N THR A 402 7.37 -17.56 -7.24
CA THR A 402 8.09 -16.35 -6.83
C THR A 402 9.54 -16.36 -7.31
N VAL A 403 10.24 -17.49 -7.17
CA VAL A 403 11.61 -17.64 -7.67
C VAL A 403 11.66 -17.50 -9.19
N LEU A 404 10.72 -18.11 -9.91
CA LEU A 404 10.62 -17.96 -11.36
C LEU A 404 10.41 -16.48 -11.75
N GLY A 405 9.50 -15.78 -11.07
CA GLY A 405 9.29 -14.35 -11.27
C GLY A 405 10.54 -13.51 -11.01
N LEU A 406 11.28 -13.80 -9.94
CA LEU A 406 12.56 -13.17 -9.63
C LEU A 406 13.63 -13.43 -10.70
N VAL A 407 13.73 -14.68 -11.18
CA VAL A 407 14.68 -15.05 -12.25
C VAL A 407 14.33 -14.30 -13.54
N ILE A 408 13.06 -14.31 -13.95
CA ILE A 408 12.60 -13.57 -15.14
C ILE A 408 12.90 -12.08 -14.99
N GLY A 409 12.57 -11.48 -13.84
CA GLY A 409 12.86 -10.07 -13.56
C GLY A 409 14.35 -9.75 -13.61
N THR A 410 15.19 -10.61 -13.04
CA THR A 410 16.66 -10.45 -13.05
C THR A 410 17.23 -10.59 -14.47
N CYS A 411 16.75 -11.56 -15.26
CA CYS A 411 17.14 -11.72 -16.65
C CYS A 411 16.72 -10.52 -17.51
N ALA A 412 15.53 -9.97 -17.28
CA ALA A 412 15.04 -8.77 -17.96
C ALA A 412 15.91 -7.54 -17.63
N LEU A 413 16.25 -7.35 -16.35
CA LEU A 413 17.17 -6.29 -15.92
C LEU A 413 18.56 -6.44 -16.54
N TRP A 414 19.10 -7.67 -16.61
CA TRP A 414 20.39 -7.93 -17.23
C TRP A 414 20.38 -7.65 -18.74
N ARG A 415 19.30 -8.01 -19.45
CA ARG A 415 19.09 -7.64 -20.85
C ARG A 415 18.98 -6.13 -21.04
N MET A 416 18.25 -5.41 -20.18
CA MET A 416 18.23 -3.95 -20.23
C MET A 416 19.60 -3.35 -20.01
N PHE A 417 20.36 -3.85 -19.03
CA PHE A 417 21.67 -3.32 -18.70
C PHE A 417 22.72 -3.57 -19.81
N SER A 418 22.67 -4.74 -20.45
CA SER A 418 23.52 -5.04 -21.61
C SER A 418 23.18 -4.16 -22.81
N HIS A 419 21.89 -3.94 -23.10
CA HIS A 419 21.46 -2.97 -24.10
C HIS A 419 21.82 -1.52 -23.71
N PHE A 420 21.75 -1.15 -22.44
CA PHE A 420 22.15 0.18 -21.97
C PHE A 420 23.65 0.40 -22.11
N ARG A 421 24.49 -0.62 -21.88
CA ARG A 421 25.94 -0.54 -22.15
C ARG A 421 26.21 -0.35 -23.65
N LEU A 422 25.48 -1.04 -24.51
CA LEU A 422 25.55 -0.85 -25.96
C LEU A 422 25.08 0.54 -26.37
N TRP A 423 24.01 1.06 -25.77
CA TRP A 423 23.49 2.40 -26.04
C TRP A 423 24.41 3.50 -25.49
N ALA A 424 25.00 3.31 -24.31
CA ALA A 424 25.97 4.22 -23.72
C ALA A 424 27.31 4.20 -24.46
N SER A 425 27.69 3.04 -25.04
CA SER A 425 28.83 2.93 -25.95
C SER A 425 28.54 3.61 -27.28
N TRP A 426 27.34 3.42 -27.83
CA TRP A 426 26.87 4.12 -29.03
C TRP A 426 26.81 5.63 -28.81
N ALA A 427 26.20 6.11 -27.72
CA ALA A 427 26.12 7.54 -27.37
C ALA A 427 27.50 8.17 -27.11
N ARG A 428 28.46 7.42 -26.54
CA ARG A 428 29.86 7.87 -26.45
C ARG A 428 30.50 8.03 -27.84
N ASN A 429 30.25 7.08 -28.75
CA ASN A 429 30.72 7.16 -30.13
C ASN A 429 29.98 8.22 -30.97
N SER A 430 28.72 8.54 -30.65
CA SER A 430 27.93 9.59 -31.30
C SER A 430 28.34 10.99 -30.86
N ARG A 431 28.76 11.18 -29.60
CA ARG A 431 29.33 12.47 -29.12
C ARG A 431 30.68 12.81 -29.77
N LEU A 432 31.40 11.83 -30.30
CA LEU A 432 32.62 12.06 -31.09
C LEU A 432 32.33 12.56 -32.53
N ARG A 433 31.07 12.59 -32.99
CA ARG A 433 30.71 13.20 -34.29
C ARG A 433 29.97 14.53 -34.20
N PHE A 434 29.56 14.95 -33.00
CA PHE A 434 28.87 16.23 -32.79
C PHE A 434 29.75 17.32 -32.16
N MET A 435 31.01 17.01 -31.82
CA MET A 435 31.97 17.99 -31.28
C MET A 435 32.87 18.65 -32.34
N ASP A 436 32.82 18.23 -33.62
CA ASP A 436 33.61 18.88 -34.68
C ASP A 436 32.89 20.05 -35.38
N SER A 437 31.61 20.30 -35.09
CA SER A 437 30.83 21.37 -35.75
C SER A 437 30.25 22.43 -34.80
N THR A 438 30.58 22.38 -33.50
CA THR A 438 30.06 23.35 -32.50
C THR A 438 31.12 23.88 -31.52
N ILE A 439 32.41 23.64 -31.77
CA ILE A 439 33.53 24.16 -30.95
C ILE A 439 34.10 25.49 -31.51
N THR A 440 33.55 26.06 -32.58
CA THR A 440 33.97 27.38 -33.10
C THR A 440 33.12 28.57 -32.65
N ALA A 441 32.06 28.39 -31.84
CA ALA A 441 31.15 29.49 -31.48
C ALA A 441 31.01 29.79 -29.97
N SER A 442 31.45 28.92 -29.06
CA SER A 442 31.23 29.06 -27.61
C SER A 442 32.48 29.46 -26.80
N THR A 443 33.63 29.59 -27.43
CA THR A 443 34.89 30.05 -26.81
C THR A 443 34.95 31.56 -26.55
N TRP A 444 33.91 32.33 -26.91
CA TRP A 444 33.86 33.78 -26.72
C TRP A 444 33.02 34.24 -25.50
N ALA A 445 32.22 33.37 -24.87
CA ALA A 445 31.30 33.80 -23.81
C ALA A 445 31.80 33.55 -22.37
N PHE A 446 32.88 32.78 -22.18
CA PHE A 446 33.38 32.44 -20.84
C PHE A 446 34.55 33.30 -20.32
N SER A 447 35.00 34.30 -21.09
CA SER A 447 36.13 35.16 -20.69
C SER A 447 35.74 36.51 -20.07
N CYS A 448 34.43 36.80 -19.89
CA CYS A 448 33.95 38.09 -19.37
C CYS A 448 33.39 38.06 -17.93
N CYS A 449 33.30 36.89 -17.28
CA CYS A 449 32.67 36.75 -15.95
C CYS A 449 33.62 36.27 -14.84
N SER A 450 34.92 36.58 -14.94
CA SER A 450 35.93 36.22 -13.91
C SER A 450 36.84 37.40 -13.50
N ARG A 451 36.40 38.64 -13.74
CA ARG A 451 37.19 39.83 -13.35
C ARG A 451 36.34 40.95 -12.75
N GLN A 452 35.59 40.63 -11.70
CA GLN A 452 34.93 41.65 -10.87
C GLN A 452 34.86 41.22 -9.39
N HIS A 453 36.00 40.84 -8.81
CA HIS A 453 36.20 40.85 -7.35
C HIS A 453 37.70 41.01 -7.05
N ARG A 454 38.20 42.22 -7.26
CA ARG A 454 39.36 42.81 -6.56
C ARG A 454 39.50 44.27 -7.02
N ILE A 455 38.90 45.18 -6.26
CA ILE A 455 39.41 46.45 -5.70
C ILE A 455 38.38 46.85 -4.65
#